data_AF-A0AAV0VJJ7-F1
#
_entry.id   AF-A0AAV0VJJ7-F1
#
_cell.length_a   1.000
_cell.length_b   1.000
_cell.length_c   1.000
_cell.angle_alpha   90.00
_cell.angle_beta   90.00
_cell.angle_gamma   90.00
#
_symmetry.space_group_name_H-M   'P 1'
#
loop_
_entity.id
_entity.type
_entity.pdbx_description
1 polymer ?
#
loop_
_entity_poly.entity_id
_entity_poly.type
_entity_poly.pdbx_seq_one_letter_code
_entity_poly.pdbx_strand_id
1 'polypeptide(L)'
;MMTIVMLQVALAQPKPYQTSKLSQENGMYFDNQGPLRLTNSDWKLIIYVKLDNFNRRTKGTMYFYDKTIKLCDDLTIVYEGMFKTLCENFKIASISLEQEVTRKRVYMLQSIDETDTITRVRRDLVNLVGRIQKTLFGTLDDTDAETYDKQIEELQTSRNNLLKIVEKQTSILKATENTFKEATQMEGQINKLSTLYNRMTTTVNQTIINLDIVEAKSNINEQINILNLIFQQLSYETDTICEVIIAAQGGIIHSSIISAMELRKQLKDISMNVPKGQSLPFDLNQISLYELSKMSKLNIIYINETLIFEIIIPLINSVDLTLFHVIPLPVVKNDHYMHIMPEYGYIAISKTHEYYLTLSFSQLLMCRQINMGTLCPETQPLRLGASELPCQLLLISCSKLCSNIKHVPFLLLNNIIINNQSMLVSCLVPDKTITRKIQITVIIQRVKDV
;
A
#
# COMPACT_ATOMS: atom_id res chain seq x y z
N MET A 1 -50.86 -17.71 33.58
CA MET A 1 -50.41 -16.54 34.35
C MET A 1 -49.13 -16.05 33.70
N MET A 2 -49.21 -15.00 32.86
CA MET A 2 -48.07 -14.42 32.15
C MET A 2 -47.29 -13.52 33.10
N THR A 3 -46.02 -13.80 33.32
CA THR A 3 -45.08 -12.90 34.01
C THR A 3 -44.53 -11.90 33.01
N ILE A 4 -44.97 -10.64 33.14
CA ILE A 4 -44.39 -9.49 32.44
C ILE A 4 -43.10 -9.12 33.17
N VAL A 5 -41.95 -9.31 32.51
CA VAL A 5 -40.67 -8.76 32.96
C VAL A 5 -40.61 -7.31 32.48
N MET A 6 -40.80 -6.36 33.40
CA MET A 6 -40.56 -4.95 33.14
C MET A 6 -39.05 -4.70 33.08
N LEU A 7 -38.54 -4.52 31.87
CA LEU A 7 -37.17 -4.05 31.63
C LEU A 7 -37.10 -2.57 32.05
N GLN A 8 -36.53 -2.28 33.22
CA GLN A 8 -36.20 -0.90 33.59
C GLN A 8 -35.04 -0.43 32.72
N VAL A 9 -35.34 0.39 31.71
CA VAL A 9 -34.34 1.19 31.02
C VAL A 9 -33.84 2.22 32.03
N ALA A 10 -32.62 2.03 32.54
CA ALA A 10 -31.93 3.06 33.29
C ALA A 10 -31.69 4.25 32.35
N LEU A 11 -32.45 5.33 32.55
CA LEU A 11 -32.16 6.63 31.97
C LEU A 11 -30.77 7.04 32.47
N ALA A 12 -29.75 6.89 31.61
CA ALA A 12 -28.44 7.45 31.86
C ALA A 12 -28.61 8.96 32.08
N GLN A 13 -28.43 9.41 33.32
CA GLN A 13 -28.47 10.83 33.63
C GLN A 13 -27.41 11.53 32.78
N PRO A 14 -27.74 12.63 32.07
CA PRO A 14 -26.74 13.39 31.35
C PRO A 14 -25.69 13.86 32.36
N LYS A 15 -24.43 13.47 32.14
CA LYS A 15 -23.31 13.97 32.95
C LYS A 15 -23.40 15.51 32.97
N PRO A 16 -23.27 16.15 34.14
CA PRO A 16 -23.27 17.61 34.20
C PRO A 16 -22.15 18.14 33.31
N TYR A 17 -22.52 18.86 32.25
CA TYR A 17 -21.55 19.53 31.39
C TYR A 17 -21.02 20.75 32.16
N GLN A 18 -19.70 20.85 32.29
CA GLN A 18 -19.09 22.09 32.77
C GLN A 18 -19.01 23.06 31.60
N THR A 19 -19.89 24.05 31.59
CA THR A 19 -19.80 25.20 30.69
C THR A 19 -18.69 26.13 31.19
N SER A 20 -17.54 26.10 30.52
CA SER A 20 -16.53 27.15 30.68
C SER A 20 -16.90 28.34 29.80
N LYS A 21 -16.96 29.53 30.39
CA LYS A 21 -17.09 30.76 29.61
C LYS A 21 -15.79 30.96 28.84
N LEU A 22 -15.87 31.07 27.51
CA LEU A 22 -14.73 31.45 26.68
C LEU A 22 -14.25 32.83 27.13
N SER A 23 -13.00 32.93 27.58
CA SER A 23 -12.40 34.17 28.09
C SER A 23 -11.87 35.09 26.99
N GLN A 24 -11.97 34.69 25.72
CA GLN A 24 -11.41 35.42 24.59
C GLN A 24 -12.39 36.47 24.05
N GLU A 25 -12.04 37.75 24.17
CA GLU A 25 -12.74 38.88 23.54
C GLU A 25 -12.37 39.04 22.04
N ASN A 26 -11.57 38.13 21.49
CA ASN A 26 -10.89 38.30 20.20
C ASN A 26 -11.72 37.88 18.97
N GLY A 27 -12.97 37.43 19.14
CA GLY A 27 -13.91 37.12 18.05
C GLY A 27 -13.56 35.95 17.14
N MET A 28 -12.52 35.17 17.48
CA MET A 28 -12.14 33.93 16.81
C MET A 28 -11.73 32.87 17.82
N TYR A 29 -12.10 31.62 17.55
CA TYR A 29 -11.65 30.44 18.26
C TYR A 29 -10.82 29.55 17.33
N PHE A 30 -9.68 29.09 17.82
CA PHE A 30 -8.77 28.24 17.08
C PHE A 30 -8.84 26.83 17.63
N ASP A 31 -9.67 26.00 16.98
CA ASP A 31 -9.91 24.63 17.40
C ASP A 31 -8.75 23.74 16.97
N ASN A 32 -7.99 23.22 17.93
CA ASN A 32 -6.81 22.41 17.67
C ASN A 32 -7.21 21.02 17.13
N GLN A 33 -6.92 20.76 15.86
CA GLN A 33 -7.18 19.49 15.18
C GLN A 33 -6.04 18.48 15.33
N GLY A 34 -4.96 18.85 16.03
CA GLY A 34 -3.82 17.99 16.29
C GLY A 34 -2.65 18.18 15.30
N PRO A 35 -1.67 17.27 15.35
CA PRO A 35 -0.47 17.37 14.52
C PRO A 35 -0.77 17.16 13.03
N LEU A 36 -0.09 17.95 12.19
CA LEU A 36 -0.12 17.89 10.74
C LEU A 36 1.28 17.56 10.22
N ARG A 37 1.35 16.58 9.32
CA ARG A 37 2.56 16.13 8.65
C ARG A 37 2.43 16.38 7.16
N LEU A 38 3.47 16.93 6.53
CA LEU A 38 3.50 17.17 5.09
C LEU A 38 4.35 16.12 4.39
N THR A 39 3.92 15.70 3.20
CA THR A 39 4.70 14.83 2.30
C THR A 39 4.82 15.46 0.91
N ASN A 40 6.02 15.41 0.34
CA ASN A 40 6.33 15.94 -0.99
C ASN A 40 7.22 15.01 -1.84
N SER A 41 7.58 13.85 -1.29
CA SER A 41 8.38 12.84 -1.97
C SER A 41 8.10 11.48 -1.37
N ASP A 42 8.47 10.45 -2.10
CA ASP A 42 8.22 9.07 -1.72
C ASP A 42 9.53 8.27 -1.78
N TRP A 43 9.58 7.18 -1.00
CA TRP A 43 10.57 6.13 -1.14
C TRP A 43 9.92 4.89 -1.76
N LYS A 44 10.53 4.37 -2.83
CA LYS A 44 10.06 3.17 -3.52
C LYS A 44 10.78 1.94 -2.98
N LEU A 45 10.04 1.01 -2.37
CA LEU A 45 10.53 -0.32 -2.01
C LEU A 45 10.01 -1.31 -3.05
N ILE A 46 10.89 -1.74 -3.95
CA ILE A 46 10.63 -2.73 -4.97
C ILE A 46 10.96 -4.11 -4.40
N ILE A 47 10.03 -5.04 -4.46
CA ILE A 47 10.25 -6.44 -4.09
C ILE A 47 9.92 -7.28 -5.32
N TYR A 48 10.84 -8.14 -5.73
CA TYR A 48 10.62 -8.97 -6.92
C TYR A 48 10.67 -10.47 -6.63
N VAL A 49 9.89 -11.21 -7.41
CA VAL A 49 9.78 -12.67 -7.39
C VAL A 49 9.97 -13.18 -8.81
N LYS A 50 11.02 -13.98 -9.04
CA LYS A 50 11.22 -14.66 -10.32
C LYS A 50 10.40 -15.95 -10.36
N LEU A 51 9.61 -16.12 -11.41
CA LEU A 51 8.78 -17.30 -11.68
C LEU A 51 9.43 -18.27 -12.67
N ASP A 52 10.64 -18.00 -13.14
CA ASP A 52 11.39 -18.84 -14.09
C ASP A 52 11.52 -20.30 -13.63
N ASN A 53 11.90 -20.51 -12.37
CA ASN A 53 12.03 -21.85 -11.81
C ASN A 53 10.67 -22.54 -11.71
N PHE A 54 9.64 -21.83 -11.24
CA PHE A 54 8.26 -22.34 -11.21
C PHE A 54 7.78 -22.74 -12.61
N ASN A 55 7.96 -21.87 -13.60
CA ASN A 55 7.59 -22.10 -15.00
C ASN A 55 8.32 -23.31 -15.60
N ARG A 56 9.63 -23.42 -15.36
CA ARG A 56 10.45 -24.56 -15.78
C ARG A 56 9.98 -25.86 -15.15
N ARG A 57 9.68 -25.86 -13.85
CA ARG A 57 9.15 -27.04 -13.13
C ARG A 57 7.77 -27.46 -13.66
N THR A 58 6.88 -26.51 -13.92
CA THR A 58 5.59 -26.80 -14.55
C THR A 58 5.78 -27.46 -15.92
N LYS A 59 6.60 -26.86 -16.80
CA LYS A 59 6.89 -27.43 -18.13
C LYS A 59 7.49 -28.83 -18.05
N GLY A 60 8.45 -29.05 -17.16
CA GLY A 60 9.07 -30.36 -16.95
C GLY A 60 8.09 -31.42 -16.43
N THR A 61 7.18 -31.02 -15.53
CA THR A 61 6.15 -31.92 -14.99
C THR A 61 5.15 -32.32 -16.07
N MET A 62 4.66 -31.37 -16.87
CA MET A 62 3.76 -31.66 -18.00
C MET A 62 4.43 -32.59 -19.03
N TYR A 63 5.70 -32.35 -19.32
CA TYR A 63 6.48 -33.23 -20.20
C TYR A 63 6.52 -34.68 -19.66
N PHE A 64 6.85 -34.88 -18.38
CA PHE A 64 6.90 -36.22 -17.81
C PHE A 64 5.53 -36.86 -17.66
N TYR A 65 4.48 -36.08 -17.40
CA TYR A 65 3.10 -36.54 -17.39
C TYR A 65 2.70 -37.17 -18.73
N ASP A 66 2.90 -36.46 -19.85
CA ASP A 66 2.60 -36.97 -21.19
C ASP A 66 3.40 -38.22 -21.53
N LYS A 67 4.67 -38.25 -21.11
CA LYS A 67 5.57 -39.39 -21.32
C LYS A 67 5.15 -40.62 -20.52
N THR A 68 4.73 -40.43 -19.26
CA THR A 68 4.23 -41.52 -18.42
C THR A 68 2.89 -42.04 -18.93
N ILE A 69 1.99 -41.18 -19.44
CA ILE A 69 0.76 -41.63 -20.12
C ILE A 69 1.09 -42.52 -21.32
N LYS A 70 1.97 -42.07 -22.22
CA LYS A 70 2.37 -42.86 -23.40
C LYS A 70 2.97 -44.19 -23.02
N LEU A 71 3.89 -44.19 -22.04
CA LEU A 71 4.48 -45.41 -21.52
C LEU A 71 3.43 -46.37 -20.94
N CYS A 72 2.42 -45.83 -20.25
CA CYS A 72 1.30 -46.60 -19.72
C CYS A 72 0.45 -47.25 -20.83
N ASP A 73 0.18 -46.50 -21.91
CA ASP A 73 -0.54 -47.02 -23.07
C ASP A 73 0.27 -48.14 -23.75
N ASP A 74 1.57 -47.92 -23.98
CA ASP A 74 2.49 -48.89 -24.60
C ASP A 74 2.56 -50.20 -23.78
N LEU A 75 2.74 -50.10 -22.45
CA LEU A 75 2.83 -51.26 -21.57
C LEU A 75 1.51 -52.02 -21.45
N THR A 76 0.38 -51.31 -21.50
CA THR A 76 -0.94 -51.95 -21.49
C THR A 76 -1.16 -52.77 -22.75
N ILE A 77 -0.68 -52.30 -23.90
CA ILE A 77 -0.77 -53.01 -25.18
C ILE A 77 0.19 -54.22 -25.20
N VAL A 78 1.46 -54.02 -24.86
CA VAL A 78 2.50 -55.05 -24.96
C VAL A 78 2.26 -56.23 -24.00
N TYR A 79 1.74 -55.96 -22.80
CA TYR A 79 1.55 -56.97 -21.76
C TYR A 79 0.09 -57.35 -21.53
N GLU A 80 -0.71 -57.37 -22.62
CA GLU A 80 -2.09 -57.89 -22.65
C GLU A 80 -2.98 -57.37 -21.51
N GLY A 81 -2.86 -56.09 -21.16
CA GLY A 81 -3.67 -55.46 -20.12
C GLY A 81 -3.19 -55.63 -18.68
N MET A 82 -2.04 -56.25 -18.41
CA MET A 82 -1.50 -56.42 -17.05
C MET A 82 -1.23 -55.11 -16.29
N PHE A 83 -1.09 -53.99 -17.02
CA PHE A 83 -0.91 -52.64 -16.49
C PHE A 83 -2.19 -51.79 -16.51
N LYS A 84 -3.29 -52.31 -17.07
CA LYS A 84 -4.50 -51.55 -17.36
C LYS A 84 -5.04 -50.82 -16.13
N THR A 85 -5.27 -51.53 -15.03
CA THR A 85 -5.82 -50.93 -13.81
C THR A 85 -4.91 -49.86 -13.20
N LEU A 86 -3.58 -50.09 -13.17
CA LEU A 86 -2.62 -49.11 -12.65
C LEU A 86 -2.64 -47.83 -13.49
N CYS A 87 -2.59 -47.98 -14.82
CA CYS A 87 -2.54 -46.88 -15.76
C CYS A 87 -3.87 -46.12 -15.88
N GLU A 88 -5.02 -46.81 -15.82
CA GLU A 88 -6.33 -46.17 -15.76
C GLU A 88 -6.50 -45.35 -14.48
N ASN A 89 -6.14 -45.92 -13.33
CA ASN A 89 -6.19 -45.20 -12.05
C ASN A 89 -5.27 -43.97 -12.06
N PHE A 90 -4.06 -44.11 -12.60
CA PHE A 90 -3.17 -42.96 -12.79
C PHE A 90 -3.82 -41.90 -13.64
N LYS A 91 -4.32 -42.25 -14.84
CA LYS A 91 -4.91 -41.31 -15.78
C LYS A 91 -6.08 -40.53 -15.14
N ILE A 92 -6.93 -41.21 -14.38
CA ILE A 92 -8.04 -40.58 -13.65
C ILE A 92 -7.55 -39.65 -12.53
N ALA A 93 -6.56 -40.07 -11.75
CA ALA A 93 -6.07 -39.28 -10.61
C ALA A 93 -5.22 -38.07 -11.04
N SER A 94 -4.46 -38.22 -12.12
CA SER A 94 -3.51 -37.20 -12.59
C SER A 94 -4.15 -36.17 -13.52
N ILE A 95 -5.19 -36.54 -14.29
CA ILE A 95 -5.90 -35.58 -15.15
C ILE A 95 -6.59 -34.49 -14.35
N SER A 96 -7.14 -34.80 -13.17
CA SER A 96 -7.78 -33.79 -12.32
C SER A 96 -6.75 -32.81 -11.76
N LEU A 97 -5.60 -33.31 -11.30
CA LEU A 97 -4.50 -32.51 -10.78
C LEU A 97 -3.85 -31.63 -11.86
N GLU A 98 -3.61 -32.19 -13.05
CA GLU A 98 -3.11 -31.45 -14.21
C GLU A 98 -4.07 -30.30 -14.57
N GLN A 99 -5.35 -30.62 -14.75
CA GLN A 99 -6.38 -29.63 -15.08
C GLN A 99 -6.49 -28.54 -14.03
N GLU A 100 -6.37 -28.89 -12.75
CA GLU A 100 -6.40 -27.93 -11.65
C GLU A 100 -5.23 -26.95 -11.74
N VAL A 101 -4.00 -27.44 -11.90
CA VAL A 101 -2.80 -26.61 -12.06
C VAL A 101 -2.92 -25.73 -13.29
N THR A 102 -3.30 -26.30 -14.43
CA THR A 102 -3.44 -25.58 -15.70
C THR A 102 -4.51 -24.48 -15.60
N ARG A 103 -5.68 -24.80 -15.04
CA ARG A 103 -6.77 -23.84 -14.86
C ARG A 103 -6.37 -22.69 -13.93
N LYS A 104 -5.80 -23.01 -12.76
CA LYS A 104 -5.35 -22.00 -11.78
C LYS A 104 -4.28 -21.08 -12.38
N ARG A 105 -3.35 -21.65 -13.14
CA ARG A 105 -2.30 -20.90 -13.83
C ARG A 105 -2.88 -19.96 -14.87
N VAL A 106 -3.88 -20.37 -15.65
CA VAL A 106 -4.58 -19.48 -16.59
C VAL A 106 -5.24 -18.32 -15.86
N TYR A 107 -5.98 -18.57 -14.76
CA TYR A 107 -6.60 -17.50 -13.98
C TYR A 107 -5.59 -16.54 -13.36
N MET A 108 -4.50 -17.06 -12.82
CA MET A 108 -3.40 -16.27 -12.28
C MET A 108 -2.87 -15.31 -13.35
N LEU A 109 -2.64 -15.78 -14.57
CA LEU A 109 -2.13 -14.96 -15.67
C LEU A 109 -3.15 -13.94 -16.19
N GLN A 110 -4.42 -14.33 -16.31
CA GLN A 110 -5.51 -13.41 -16.63
C GLN A 110 -5.70 -12.30 -15.60
N SER A 111 -5.38 -12.57 -14.33
CA SER A 111 -5.54 -11.56 -13.28
C SER A 111 -4.55 -10.40 -13.40
N ILE A 112 -3.40 -10.65 -14.03
CA ILE A 112 -2.33 -9.67 -14.26
C ILE A 112 -2.38 -9.08 -15.68
N ASP A 113 -2.87 -9.81 -16.69
CA ASP A 113 -2.93 -9.37 -18.10
C ASP A 113 -4.02 -8.31 -18.38
N GLU A 114 -3.66 -7.25 -19.08
CA GLU A 114 -4.58 -6.23 -19.64
C GLU A 114 -4.81 -6.38 -21.16
N THR A 115 -3.97 -7.17 -21.85
CA THR A 115 -4.07 -7.35 -23.30
C THR A 115 -4.66 -8.70 -23.63
N ASP A 116 -5.61 -8.78 -24.55
CA ASP A 116 -6.21 -10.01 -25.10
C ASP A 116 -5.19 -10.95 -25.83
N THR A 117 -3.90 -10.88 -25.50
CA THR A 117 -2.82 -11.70 -26.08
C THR A 117 -2.76 -13.12 -25.52
N ILE A 118 -3.81 -13.60 -24.85
CA ILE A 118 -4.08 -15.03 -24.75
C ILE A 118 -4.60 -15.51 -26.13
N THR A 119 -3.72 -15.50 -27.13
CA THR A 119 -4.01 -16.07 -28.44
C THR A 119 -4.21 -17.57 -28.27
N ARG A 120 -5.48 -17.99 -28.27
CA ARG A 120 -5.99 -19.36 -28.48
C ARG A 120 -5.09 -20.46 -27.91
N VAL A 121 -5.26 -20.72 -26.61
CA VAL A 121 -4.55 -21.76 -25.85
C VAL A 121 -4.74 -23.15 -26.49
N ARG A 122 -3.68 -23.71 -27.06
CA ARG A 122 -3.51 -25.16 -27.15
C ARG A 122 -3.00 -25.61 -25.78
N ARG A 123 -3.61 -26.63 -25.19
CA ARG A 123 -3.46 -27.07 -23.79
C ARG A 123 -2.03 -27.31 -23.29
N ASP A 124 -1.02 -27.33 -24.16
CA ASP A 124 0.30 -27.86 -23.80
C ASP A 124 1.30 -26.83 -23.27
N LEU A 125 1.25 -25.54 -23.59
CA LEU A 125 2.33 -24.63 -23.20
C LEU A 125 1.85 -23.19 -23.09
N VAL A 126 1.66 -22.72 -21.86
CA VAL A 126 1.58 -21.27 -21.61
C VAL A 126 2.98 -20.68 -21.77
N ASN A 127 3.33 -20.33 -23.01
CA ASN A 127 4.48 -19.50 -23.31
C ASN A 127 4.04 -18.04 -23.12
N LEU A 128 4.19 -17.55 -21.90
CA LEU A 128 3.91 -16.16 -21.58
C LEU A 128 5.12 -15.33 -21.99
N VAL A 129 5.05 -14.75 -23.19
CA VAL A 129 6.03 -13.79 -23.70
C VAL A 129 5.26 -12.51 -23.99
N GLY A 130 5.28 -11.58 -23.04
CA GLY A 130 4.58 -10.30 -23.13
C GLY A 130 4.84 -9.45 -21.90
N ARG A 131 4.88 -8.13 -22.10
CA ARG A 131 4.93 -7.14 -21.02
C ARG A 131 3.51 -6.93 -20.51
N ILE A 132 3.31 -7.09 -19.21
CA ILE A 132 2.00 -6.99 -18.60
C ILE A 132 2.06 -5.97 -17.46
N GLN A 133 1.32 -4.87 -17.60
CA GLN A 133 1.24 -3.81 -16.61
C GLN A 133 -0.19 -3.70 -16.11
N LYS A 134 -0.37 -3.87 -14.80
CA LYS A 134 -1.62 -3.51 -14.14
C LYS A 134 -1.31 -2.44 -13.11
N THR A 135 -1.55 -1.21 -13.51
CA THR A 135 -1.28 -0.04 -12.68
C THR A 135 -2.51 0.26 -11.83
N LEU A 136 -2.58 -0.28 -10.61
CA LEU A 136 -3.76 -0.11 -9.78
C LEU A 136 -3.75 1.11 -8.86
N PHE A 137 -2.61 1.75 -8.56
CA PHE A 137 -2.61 3.01 -7.80
C PHE A 137 -1.42 3.93 -8.17
N GLY A 138 -1.52 4.57 -9.34
CA GLY A 138 -0.57 5.60 -9.82
C GLY A 138 0.37 5.09 -10.91
N THR A 139 0.68 5.93 -11.89
CA THR A 139 1.40 5.57 -13.13
C THR A 139 2.82 5.08 -12.83
N LEU A 140 3.06 3.77 -12.84
CA LEU A 140 4.38 3.30 -13.24
C LEU A 140 4.45 3.46 -14.76
N ASP A 141 5.34 4.33 -15.23
CA ASP A 141 5.58 4.49 -16.66
C ASP A 141 6.40 3.30 -17.18
N ASP A 142 6.22 2.96 -18.45
CA ASP A 142 6.91 1.86 -19.15
C ASP A 142 8.44 1.91 -18.95
N THR A 143 8.97 3.12 -18.86
CA THR A 143 10.40 3.40 -18.69
C THR A 143 10.94 3.00 -17.31
N ASP A 144 10.13 3.11 -16.26
CA ASP A 144 10.54 2.71 -14.91
C ASP A 144 10.58 1.18 -14.80
N ALA A 145 9.64 0.48 -15.44
CA ALA A 145 9.60 -0.98 -15.47
C ALA A 145 10.85 -1.59 -16.13
N GLU A 146 11.28 -1.06 -17.28
CA GLU A 146 12.51 -1.50 -17.95
C GLU A 146 13.77 -1.23 -17.11
N THR A 147 13.78 -0.10 -16.40
CA THR A 147 14.89 0.27 -15.54
C THR A 147 15.02 -0.69 -14.37
N TYR A 148 13.89 -1.06 -13.75
CA TYR A 148 13.88 -2.05 -12.67
C TYR A 148 14.29 -3.43 -13.17
N ASP A 149 13.84 -3.87 -14.34
CA ASP A 149 14.19 -5.19 -14.90
C ASP A 149 15.72 -5.35 -15.03
N LYS A 150 16.40 -4.35 -15.59
CA LYS A 150 17.88 -4.33 -15.67
C LYS A 150 18.56 -4.38 -14.30
N GLN A 151 18.06 -3.60 -13.35
CA GLN A 151 18.62 -3.56 -11.99
C GLN A 151 18.35 -4.86 -11.22
N ILE A 152 17.24 -5.53 -11.51
CA ILE A 152 16.90 -6.85 -11.00
C ILE A 152 17.89 -7.88 -11.58
N GLU A 153 18.17 -7.86 -12.88
CA GLU A 153 19.16 -8.75 -13.52
C GLU A 153 20.55 -8.61 -12.87
N GLU A 154 21.00 -7.38 -12.62
CA GLU A 154 22.26 -7.12 -11.91
C GLU A 154 22.24 -7.73 -10.50
N LEU A 155 21.16 -7.50 -9.75
CA LEU A 155 21.01 -8.04 -8.40
C LEU A 155 20.93 -9.58 -8.37
N GLN A 156 20.40 -10.22 -9.42
CA GLN A 156 20.35 -11.69 -9.53
C GLN A 156 21.74 -12.33 -9.54
N THR A 157 22.71 -11.69 -10.21
CA THR A 157 24.09 -12.19 -10.29
C THR A 157 24.90 -11.92 -9.02
N SER A 158 24.38 -11.04 -8.16
CA SER A 158 25.00 -10.67 -6.89
C SER A 158 24.65 -11.63 -5.76
N ARG A 159 25.54 -11.74 -4.77
CA ARG A 159 25.22 -12.38 -3.48
C ARG A 159 24.36 -11.49 -2.59
N ASN A 160 24.21 -10.21 -2.94
CA ASN A 160 23.40 -9.26 -2.20
C ASN A 160 21.92 -9.51 -2.52
N ASN A 161 21.07 -9.42 -1.49
CA ASN A 161 19.62 -9.52 -1.66
C ASN A 161 18.95 -8.14 -1.78
N LEU A 162 19.72 -7.06 -1.64
CA LEU A 162 19.24 -5.68 -1.65
C LEU A 162 20.16 -4.83 -2.53
N LEU A 163 19.57 -4.11 -3.46
CA LEU A 163 20.19 -3.02 -4.22
C LEU A 163 19.56 -1.70 -3.78
N LYS A 164 20.37 -0.67 -3.54
CA LYS A 164 19.89 0.65 -3.16
C LYS A 164 20.32 1.69 -4.18
N ILE A 165 19.40 2.56 -4.53
CA ILE A 165 19.61 3.65 -5.47
C ILE A 165 19.10 4.91 -4.79
N VAL A 166 19.95 5.47 -3.94
CA VAL A 166 19.61 6.59 -3.04
C VAL A 166 19.16 7.82 -3.83
N GLU A 167 19.82 8.11 -4.95
CA GLU A 167 19.48 9.22 -5.85
C GLU A 167 18.06 9.12 -6.43
N LYS A 168 17.54 7.90 -6.59
CA LYS A 168 16.17 7.62 -7.04
C LYS A 168 15.23 7.27 -5.88
N GLN A 169 15.66 7.41 -4.62
CA GLN A 169 14.91 7.02 -3.42
C GLN A 169 14.30 5.62 -3.54
N THR A 170 15.07 4.68 -4.11
CA THR A 170 14.59 3.35 -4.47
C THR A 170 15.45 2.26 -3.82
N SER A 171 14.78 1.25 -3.26
CA SER A 171 15.39 0.02 -2.74
C SER A 171 14.79 -1.18 -3.45
N ILE A 172 15.62 -2.04 -4.04
CA ILE A 172 15.19 -3.27 -4.72
C ILE A 172 15.62 -4.47 -3.90
N LEU A 173 14.63 -5.26 -3.46
CA LEU A 173 14.79 -6.42 -2.62
C LEU A 173 14.41 -7.69 -3.39
N LYS A 174 15.29 -8.69 -3.36
CA LYS A 174 14.96 -10.05 -3.76
C LYS A 174 14.04 -10.65 -2.70
N ALA A 175 12.83 -11.08 -3.09
CA ALA A 175 11.93 -11.77 -2.16
C ALA A 175 12.65 -12.96 -1.52
N THR A 176 12.37 -13.20 -0.24
CA THR A 176 13.07 -14.24 0.53
C THR A 176 12.97 -15.60 -0.15
N GLU A 177 14.04 -16.39 -0.16
CA GLU A 177 14.04 -17.78 -0.68
C GLU A 177 12.94 -18.66 -0.05
N ASN A 178 12.44 -18.26 1.12
CA ASN A 178 11.33 -18.90 1.82
C ASN A 178 10.01 -18.90 1.02
N THR A 179 9.78 -17.96 0.11
CA THR A 179 8.53 -17.86 -0.64
C THR A 179 8.26 -19.10 -1.49
N PHE A 180 9.31 -19.82 -1.89
CA PHE A 180 9.23 -21.10 -2.63
C PHE A 180 10.32 -22.09 -2.17
N LYS A 181 10.49 -22.22 -0.85
CA LYS A 181 11.54 -23.04 -0.22
C LYS A 181 11.61 -24.50 -0.72
N GLU A 182 10.50 -25.02 -1.24
CA GLU A 182 10.36 -26.39 -1.72
C GLU A 182 10.86 -26.58 -3.17
N ALA A 183 11.26 -25.51 -3.86
CA ALA A 183 11.71 -25.55 -5.25
C ALA A 183 12.92 -26.47 -5.49
N THR A 184 13.87 -26.51 -4.55
CA THR A 184 15.07 -27.37 -4.64
C THR A 184 14.73 -28.86 -4.46
N GLN A 185 13.81 -29.19 -3.56
CA GLN A 185 13.33 -30.56 -3.37
C GLN A 185 12.59 -31.06 -4.62
N MET A 186 11.77 -30.21 -5.25
CA MET A 186 11.10 -30.55 -6.51
C MET A 186 12.04 -30.74 -7.68
N GLU A 187 13.12 -29.96 -7.77
CA GLU A 187 14.11 -30.15 -8.83
C GLU A 187 14.78 -31.52 -8.73
N GLY A 188 15.07 -31.97 -7.50
CA GLY A 188 15.50 -33.34 -7.23
C GLY A 188 14.46 -34.39 -7.67
N GLN A 189 13.17 -34.15 -7.44
CA GLN A 189 12.09 -35.04 -7.86
C GLN A 189 11.93 -35.12 -9.38
N ILE A 190 12.06 -34.00 -10.10
CA ILE A 190 12.03 -33.97 -11.57
C ILE A 190 13.23 -34.72 -12.17
N ASN A 191 14.42 -34.56 -11.59
CA ASN A 191 15.61 -35.32 -12.00
C ASN A 191 15.44 -36.83 -11.76
N LYS A 192 14.81 -37.19 -10.64
CA LYS A 192 14.45 -38.58 -10.34
C LYS A 192 13.45 -39.14 -11.36
N LEU A 193 12.42 -38.38 -11.74
CA LEU A 193 11.49 -38.76 -12.82
C LEU A 193 12.21 -39.01 -14.15
N SER A 194 13.14 -38.13 -14.52
CA SER A 194 13.96 -38.32 -15.72
C SER A 194 14.73 -39.64 -15.69
N THR A 195 15.35 -39.95 -14.55
CA THR A 195 16.11 -41.18 -14.35
C THR A 195 15.23 -42.42 -14.46
N LEU A 196 14.08 -42.42 -13.78
CA LEU A 196 13.10 -43.51 -13.82
C LEU A 196 12.53 -43.71 -15.23
N TYR A 197 12.25 -42.61 -15.95
CA TYR A 197 11.72 -42.65 -17.31
C TYR A 197 12.71 -43.26 -18.29
N ASN A 198 13.97 -42.80 -18.26
CA ASN A 198 15.03 -43.33 -19.11
C ASN A 198 15.29 -44.82 -18.83
N ARG A 199 15.25 -45.23 -17.56
CA ARG A 199 15.37 -46.64 -17.16
C ARG A 199 14.30 -47.49 -17.81
N MET A 200 13.03 -47.11 -17.67
CA MET A 200 11.92 -47.89 -18.24
C MET A 200 11.89 -47.90 -19.76
N THR A 201 12.13 -46.76 -20.42
CA THR A 201 12.16 -46.72 -21.88
C THR A 201 13.27 -47.58 -22.45
N THR A 202 14.42 -47.64 -21.78
CA THR A 202 15.52 -48.55 -22.17
C THR A 202 15.10 -50.02 -22.04
N THR A 203 14.47 -50.41 -20.93
CA THR A 203 14.01 -51.79 -20.69
C THR A 203 12.90 -52.21 -21.67
N VAL A 204 11.96 -51.31 -21.99
CA VAL A 204 10.88 -51.58 -22.94
C VAL A 204 11.43 -51.74 -24.37
N ASN A 205 12.40 -50.91 -24.77
CA ASN A 205 12.98 -50.95 -26.12
C ASN A 205 13.97 -52.11 -26.32
N GLN A 206 14.68 -52.55 -25.28
CA GLN A 206 15.72 -53.57 -25.39
C GLN A 206 15.23 -55.01 -25.12
N THR A 207 14.12 -55.19 -24.40
CA THR A 207 13.71 -56.50 -23.89
C THR A 207 12.18 -56.69 -23.92
N ILE A 208 11.61 -56.82 -25.12
CA ILE A 208 10.17 -57.15 -25.29
C ILE A 208 9.82 -58.49 -24.60
N ILE A 209 10.78 -59.41 -24.41
CA ILE A 209 10.52 -60.79 -23.99
C ILE A 209 10.83 -61.07 -22.49
N ASN A 210 11.63 -60.26 -21.78
CA ASN A 210 12.11 -60.55 -20.41
C ASN A 210 11.93 -59.40 -19.40
N LEU A 211 10.86 -58.62 -19.52
CA LEU A 211 10.60 -57.52 -18.60
C LEU A 211 10.10 -58.09 -17.26
N ASP A 212 10.80 -57.79 -16.16
CA ASP A 212 10.29 -58.11 -14.82
C ASP A 212 9.07 -57.22 -14.56
N ILE A 213 7.89 -57.84 -14.66
CA ILE A 213 6.60 -57.19 -14.50
C ILE A 213 6.46 -56.55 -13.12
N VAL A 214 7.07 -57.15 -12.09
CA VAL A 214 7.05 -56.60 -10.73
C VAL A 214 7.91 -55.33 -10.67
N GLU A 215 9.12 -55.37 -11.23
CA GLU A 215 10.00 -54.20 -11.28
C GLU A 215 9.37 -53.07 -12.11
N ALA A 216 8.78 -53.38 -13.27
CA ALA A 216 8.13 -52.40 -14.11
C ALA A 216 6.90 -51.79 -13.45
N LYS A 217 6.05 -52.59 -12.79
CA LYS A 217 4.93 -52.07 -12.00
C LYS A 217 5.44 -51.15 -10.88
N SER A 218 6.51 -51.52 -10.19
CA SER A 218 7.14 -50.69 -9.17
C SER A 218 7.61 -49.34 -9.73
N ASN A 219 8.31 -49.36 -10.87
CA ASN A 219 8.84 -48.16 -11.52
C ASN A 219 7.75 -47.19 -11.97
N ILE A 220 6.70 -47.69 -12.62
CA ILE A 220 5.56 -46.86 -13.03
C ILE A 220 4.87 -46.30 -11.81
N ASN A 221 4.62 -47.12 -10.79
CA ASN A 221 3.98 -46.67 -9.55
C ASN A 221 4.81 -45.56 -8.86
N GLU A 222 6.14 -45.68 -8.88
CA GLU A 222 7.03 -44.64 -8.37
C GLU A 222 6.94 -43.35 -9.19
N GLN A 223 6.92 -43.42 -10.53
CA GLN A 223 6.69 -42.24 -11.38
C GLN A 223 5.35 -41.57 -11.10
N ILE A 224 4.28 -42.36 -11.00
CA ILE A 224 2.93 -41.87 -10.69
C ILE A 224 2.93 -41.11 -9.36
N ASN A 225 3.52 -41.70 -8.32
CA ASN A 225 3.60 -41.07 -7.01
C ASN A 225 4.39 -39.76 -7.04
N ILE A 226 5.53 -39.73 -7.74
CA ILE A 226 6.32 -38.50 -7.86
C ILE A 226 5.56 -37.43 -8.65
N LEU A 227 4.90 -37.78 -9.75
CA LEU A 227 4.07 -36.84 -10.53
C LEU A 227 2.94 -36.27 -9.70
N ASN A 228 2.22 -37.10 -8.94
CA ASN A 228 1.13 -36.65 -8.07
C ASN A 228 1.63 -35.66 -7.00
N LEU A 229 2.78 -35.95 -6.37
CA LEU A 229 3.39 -35.05 -5.39
C LEU A 229 3.78 -33.70 -6.02
N ILE A 230 4.39 -33.73 -7.21
CA ILE A 230 4.78 -32.50 -7.90
C ILE A 230 3.53 -31.70 -8.33
N PHE A 231 2.48 -32.35 -8.83
CA PHE A 231 1.25 -31.64 -9.19
C PHE A 231 0.56 -30.99 -7.99
N GLN A 232 0.46 -31.70 -6.86
CA GLN A 232 -0.10 -31.15 -5.62
C GLN A 232 0.68 -29.90 -5.18
N GLN A 233 2.00 -30.00 -5.25
CA GLN A 233 2.89 -28.91 -4.90
C GLN A 233 2.78 -27.72 -5.87
N LEU A 234 2.73 -27.98 -7.19
CA LEU A 234 2.49 -26.95 -8.19
C LEU A 234 1.12 -26.29 -8.00
N SER A 235 0.10 -27.04 -7.59
CA SER A 235 -1.23 -26.51 -7.28
C SER A 235 -1.17 -25.53 -6.10
N TYR A 236 -0.50 -25.93 -5.01
CA TYR A 236 -0.29 -25.09 -3.82
C TYR A 236 0.52 -23.82 -4.12
N GLU A 237 1.61 -23.93 -4.89
CA GLU A 237 2.41 -22.78 -5.31
C GLU A 237 1.59 -21.83 -6.20
N THR A 238 0.77 -22.37 -7.10
CA THR A 238 -0.10 -21.56 -7.96
C THR A 238 -1.16 -20.81 -7.14
N ASP A 239 -1.77 -21.46 -6.15
CA ASP A 239 -2.71 -20.80 -5.23
C ASP A 239 -2.00 -19.68 -4.47
N THR A 240 -0.81 -19.93 -3.94
CA THR A 240 -0.03 -18.93 -3.21
C THR A 240 0.29 -17.71 -4.07
N ILE A 241 0.73 -17.92 -5.32
CA ILE A 241 1.00 -16.81 -6.25
C ILE A 241 -0.29 -16.04 -6.57
N CYS A 242 -1.40 -16.75 -6.79
CA CYS A 242 -2.70 -16.14 -7.07
C CYS A 242 -3.19 -15.28 -5.88
N GLU A 243 -3.12 -15.80 -4.66
CA GLU A 243 -3.47 -15.08 -3.43
C GLU A 243 -2.60 -13.84 -3.23
N VAL A 244 -1.30 -13.96 -3.48
CA VAL A 244 -0.35 -12.85 -3.41
C VAL A 244 -0.72 -11.75 -4.42
N ILE A 245 -1.06 -12.12 -5.66
CA ILE A 245 -1.50 -11.18 -6.69
C ILE A 245 -2.80 -10.49 -6.28
N ILE A 246 -3.81 -11.26 -5.86
CA ILE A 246 -5.12 -10.72 -5.45
C ILE A 246 -4.95 -9.76 -4.27
N ALA A 247 -4.15 -10.13 -3.27
CA ALA A 247 -3.84 -9.28 -2.12
C ALA A 247 -3.18 -7.97 -2.58
N ALA A 248 -2.20 -8.05 -3.46
CA ALA A 248 -1.52 -6.86 -3.98
C ALA A 248 -2.45 -5.94 -4.78
N GLN A 249 -3.36 -6.52 -5.58
CA GLN A 249 -4.39 -5.74 -6.29
C GLN A 249 -5.36 -5.04 -5.33
N GLY A 250 -5.61 -5.62 -4.16
CA GLY A 250 -6.34 -5.00 -3.06
C GLY A 250 -5.53 -3.99 -2.24
N GLY A 251 -4.27 -3.70 -2.61
CA GLY A 251 -3.38 -2.82 -1.87
C GLY A 251 -2.80 -3.43 -0.59
N ILE A 252 -2.87 -4.75 -0.44
CA ILE A 252 -2.42 -5.49 0.76
C ILE A 252 -1.07 -6.14 0.47
N ILE A 253 -0.09 -5.88 1.34
CA ILE A 253 1.22 -6.55 1.28
C ILE A 253 1.10 -7.95 1.90
N HIS A 254 1.20 -8.99 1.06
CA HIS A 254 1.11 -10.38 1.49
C HIS A 254 2.39 -10.87 2.20
N SER A 255 2.24 -11.64 3.28
CA SER A 255 3.36 -12.13 4.10
C SER A 255 4.29 -13.12 3.38
N SER A 256 3.79 -13.81 2.35
CA SER A 256 4.62 -14.66 1.49
C SER A 256 5.64 -13.87 0.67
N ILE A 257 5.38 -12.60 0.34
CA ILE A 257 6.34 -11.76 -0.39
C ILE A 257 7.47 -11.32 0.55
N ILE A 258 7.10 -10.81 1.73
CA ILE A 258 8.04 -10.29 2.72
C ILE A 258 7.50 -10.52 4.13
N SER A 259 8.31 -11.12 4.99
CA SER A 259 7.96 -11.26 6.41
C SER A 259 7.98 -9.91 7.11
N ALA A 260 7.19 -9.75 8.18
CA ALA A 260 7.20 -8.52 8.99
C ALA A 260 8.60 -8.21 9.57
N MET A 261 9.39 -9.25 9.89
CA MET A 261 10.75 -9.09 10.40
C MET A 261 11.68 -8.53 9.32
N GLU A 262 11.66 -9.13 8.12
CA GLU A 262 12.48 -8.66 7.00
C GLU A 262 12.06 -7.25 6.59
N LEU A 263 10.76 -6.97 6.51
CA LEU A 263 10.25 -5.63 6.23
C LEU A 263 10.81 -4.61 7.22
N ARG A 264 10.74 -4.85 8.53
CA ARG A 264 11.28 -3.92 9.54
C ARG A 264 12.77 -3.69 9.38
N LYS A 265 13.53 -4.73 9.05
CA LYS A 265 14.96 -4.62 8.76
C LYS A 265 15.20 -3.71 7.55
N GLN A 266 14.45 -3.90 6.47
CA GLN A 266 14.55 -3.07 5.27
C GLN A 266 14.13 -1.61 5.53
N LEU A 267 13.06 -1.39 6.30
CA LEU A 267 12.60 -0.04 6.65
C LEU A 267 13.62 0.72 7.54
N LYS A 268 14.27 0.02 8.48
CA LYS A 268 15.38 0.59 9.28
C LYS A 268 16.57 0.98 8.41
N ASP A 269 16.82 0.18 7.38
CA ASP A 269 17.89 0.45 6.44
C ASP A 269 17.57 1.64 5.51
N ILE A 270 16.32 1.71 5.05
CA ILE A 270 15.79 2.86 4.30
C ILE A 270 15.89 4.13 5.14
N SER A 271 15.50 4.09 6.42
CA SER A 271 15.50 5.27 7.29
C SER A 271 16.86 5.94 7.44
N MET A 272 17.96 5.20 7.27
CA MET A 272 19.32 5.73 7.30
C MET A 272 19.72 6.50 6.03
N ASN A 273 18.97 6.30 4.94
CA ASN A 273 19.28 6.82 3.60
C ASN A 273 18.24 7.80 3.07
N VAL A 274 17.16 8.06 3.84
CA VAL A 274 16.17 9.09 3.54
C VAL A 274 16.87 10.45 3.42
N PRO A 275 16.47 11.31 2.46
CA PRO A 275 17.04 12.65 2.31
C PRO A 275 17.01 13.47 3.60
N LYS A 276 17.98 14.37 3.75
CA LYS A 276 18.06 15.24 4.93
C LYS A 276 16.76 16.04 5.11
N GLY A 277 16.27 16.11 6.34
CA GLY A 277 15.03 16.83 6.66
C GLY A 277 13.75 16.05 6.35
N GLN A 278 13.86 14.77 6.00
CA GLN A 278 12.73 13.87 5.81
C GLN A 278 12.83 12.64 6.73
N SER A 279 11.71 11.99 6.98
CA SER A 279 11.64 10.73 7.73
C SER A 279 10.46 9.86 7.28
N LEU A 280 10.40 8.63 7.80
CA LEU A 280 9.29 7.72 7.52
C LEU A 280 8.07 8.04 8.43
N PRO A 281 6.83 7.88 7.95
CA PRO A 281 5.60 8.29 8.63
C PRO A 281 5.14 7.30 9.72
N PHE A 282 6.04 6.52 10.30
CA PHE A 282 5.70 5.46 11.25
C PHE A 282 6.86 5.11 12.19
N ASP A 283 6.52 4.47 13.32
CA ASP A 283 7.50 3.88 14.23
C ASP A 283 7.99 2.53 13.68
N LEU A 284 9.29 2.46 13.38
CA LEU A 284 9.98 1.29 12.85
C LEU A 284 9.94 0.06 13.77
N ASN A 285 9.71 0.25 15.08
CA ASN A 285 9.64 -0.85 16.03
C ASN A 285 8.24 -1.48 16.12
N GLN A 286 7.20 -0.74 15.73
CA GLN A 286 5.80 -1.16 15.87
C GLN A 286 5.11 -1.40 14.52
N ILE A 287 5.73 -0.98 13.40
CA ILE A 287 5.16 -1.12 12.07
C ILE A 287 4.83 -2.59 11.72
N SER A 288 3.64 -2.79 11.15
CA SER A 288 3.18 -4.08 10.60
C SER A 288 2.94 -3.95 9.10
N LEU A 289 2.79 -5.08 8.39
CA LEU A 289 2.46 -5.09 6.97
C LEU A 289 1.13 -4.36 6.70
N TYR A 290 0.14 -4.52 7.59
CA TYR A 290 -1.16 -3.88 7.49
C TYR A 290 -1.07 -2.36 7.66
N GLU A 291 -0.34 -1.90 8.68
CA GLU A 291 -0.14 -0.46 8.91
C GLU A 291 0.66 0.19 7.78
N LEU A 292 1.66 -0.51 7.23
CA LEU A 292 2.39 -0.04 6.05
C LEU A 292 1.46 0.05 4.83
N SER A 293 0.63 -0.96 4.59
CA SER A 293 -0.33 -0.98 3.47
C SER A 293 -1.31 0.19 3.53
N LYS A 294 -1.72 0.62 4.72
CA LYS A 294 -2.57 1.82 4.89
C LYS A 294 -1.88 3.14 4.57
N MET A 295 -0.56 3.20 4.61
CA MET A 295 0.20 4.46 4.45
C MET A 295 0.90 4.54 3.09
N SER A 296 1.09 3.39 2.43
CA SER A 296 1.75 3.29 1.13
C SER A 296 0.75 3.10 -0.01
N LYS A 297 1.24 3.24 -1.24
CA LYS A 297 0.57 2.71 -2.43
C LYS A 297 1.31 1.44 -2.86
N LEU A 298 0.57 0.48 -3.41
CA LEU A 298 1.13 -0.78 -3.89
C LEU A 298 0.76 -0.95 -5.37
N ASN A 299 1.78 -1.12 -6.19
CA ASN A 299 1.66 -1.47 -7.60
C ASN A 299 2.23 -2.88 -7.83
N ILE A 300 1.67 -3.61 -8.79
CA ILE A 300 2.13 -4.94 -9.18
C ILE A 300 2.29 -5.03 -10.69
N ILE A 301 3.44 -5.52 -11.14
CA ILE A 301 3.78 -5.67 -12.56
C ILE A 301 4.32 -7.06 -12.81
N TYR A 302 4.04 -7.56 -14.02
CA TYR A 302 4.59 -8.82 -14.50
C TYR A 302 5.35 -8.60 -15.80
N ILE A 303 6.67 -8.80 -15.76
CA ILE A 303 7.56 -8.64 -16.91
C ILE A 303 8.63 -9.72 -16.89
N ASN A 304 8.94 -10.31 -18.04
CA ASN A 304 10.05 -11.27 -18.20
C ASN A 304 10.06 -12.36 -17.12
N GLU A 305 8.92 -13.02 -16.92
CA GLU A 305 8.72 -14.05 -15.90
C GLU A 305 8.98 -13.58 -14.45
N THR A 306 8.85 -12.28 -14.18
CA THR A 306 9.13 -11.65 -12.89
C THR A 306 7.90 -10.89 -12.41
N LEU A 307 7.43 -11.21 -11.21
CA LEU A 307 6.47 -10.37 -10.49
C LEU A 307 7.24 -9.30 -9.71
N ILE A 308 6.86 -8.04 -9.91
CA ILE A 308 7.48 -6.88 -9.28
C ILE A 308 6.39 -6.17 -8.46
N PHE A 309 6.63 -6.05 -7.16
CA PHE A 309 5.79 -5.33 -6.21
C PHE A 309 6.47 -4.01 -5.87
N GLU A 310 5.87 -2.89 -6.25
CA GLU A 310 6.37 -1.55 -5.91
C GLU A 310 5.53 -0.99 -4.75
N ILE A 311 6.15 -0.87 -3.59
CA ILE A 311 5.58 -0.23 -2.40
C ILE A 311 6.09 1.21 -2.36
N ILE A 312 5.20 2.17 -2.60
CA ILE A 312 5.49 3.61 -2.56
C ILE A 312 5.18 4.14 -1.16
N ILE A 313 6.23 4.48 -0.41
CA ILE A 313 6.13 4.94 0.98
C ILE A 313 6.31 6.46 1.01
N PRO A 314 5.31 7.24 1.45
CA PRO A 314 5.46 8.68 1.54
C PRO A 314 6.49 9.06 2.59
N LEU A 315 7.28 10.09 2.32
CA LEU A 315 8.26 10.64 3.25
C LEU A 315 7.71 11.93 3.88
N ILE A 316 7.77 12.01 5.21
CA ILE A 316 7.32 13.19 5.93
C ILE A 316 8.44 14.21 6.05
N ASN A 317 8.09 15.48 5.87
CA ASN A 317 8.98 16.59 6.14
C ASN A 317 9.18 16.75 7.65
N SER A 318 10.37 17.20 8.04
CA SER A 318 10.79 17.42 9.44
C SER A 318 10.08 18.58 10.14
N VAL A 319 9.28 19.38 9.42
CA VAL A 319 8.54 20.50 10.01
C VAL A 319 7.26 20.00 10.69
N ASP A 320 7.26 20.05 12.01
CA ASP A 320 6.12 19.73 12.85
C ASP A 320 5.12 20.89 12.86
N LEU A 321 3.94 20.68 12.28
CA LEU A 321 2.84 21.64 12.28
C LEU A 321 1.70 21.18 13.19
N THR A 322 0.96 22.12 13.75
CA THR A 322 -0.33 21.88 14.42
C THR A 322 -1.43 22.52 13.59
N LEU A 323 -2.45 21.74 13.23
CA LEU A 323 -3.59 22.20 12.45
C LEU A 323 -4.65 22.82 13.36
N PHE A 324 -5.14 23.99 12.97
CA PHE A 324 -6.24 24.68 13.63
C PHE A 324 -7.38 24.92 12.65
N HIS A 325 -8.59 24.63 13.10
CA HIS A 325 -9.82 25.08 12.45
C HIS A 325 -10.21 26.43 13.03
N VAL A 326 -10.32 27.45 12.17
CA VAL A 326 -10.60 28.83 12.53
C VAL A 326 -12.11 29.03 12.56
N ILE A 327 -12.67 29.13 13.76
CA ILE A 327 -14.11 29.28 13.97
C ILE A 327 -14.40 30.73 14.37
N PRO A 328 -15.18 31.48 13.56
CA PRO A 328 -15.60 32.82 13.95
C PRO A 328 -16.55 32.76 15.14
N LEU A 329 -16.30 33.57 16.16
CA LEU A 329 -17.18 33.69 17.32
C LEU A 329 -17.88 35.06 17.33
N PRO A 330 -19.18 35.11 17.71
CA PRO A 330 -19.86 36.38 17.89
C PRO A 330 -19.31 37.12 19.11
N VAL A 331 -19.03 38.41 18.94
CA VAL A 331 -18.64 39.35 19.99
C VAL A 331 -19.72 40.41 20.10
N VAL A 332 -20.09 40.76 21.34
CA VAL A 332 -21.04 41.85 21.61
C VAL A 332 -20.26 43.12 21.93
N LYS A 333 -20.56 44.20 21.20
CA LYS A 333 -20.05 45.55 21.52
C LYS A 333 -21.14 46.57 21.23
N ASN A 334 -21.42 47.44 22.19
CA ASN A 334 -22.46 48.48 22.08
C ASN A 334 -23.80 47.93 21.56
N ASP A 335 -24.30 46.83 22.14
CA ASP A 335 -25.56 46.14 21.76
C ASP A 335 -25.64 45.62 20.31
N HIS A 336 -24.49 45.45 19.65
CA HIS A 336 -24.41 44.81 18.33
C HIS A 336 -23.61 43.51 18.41
N TYR A 337 -24.13 42.48 17.73
CA TYR A 337 -23.40 41.24 17.51
C TYR A 337 -22.55 41.40 16.25
N MET A 338 -21.25 41.14 16.41
CA MET A 338 -20.27 41.18 15.33
C MET A 338 -19.50 39.87 15.29
N HIS A 339 -19.18 39.39 14.10
CA HIS A 339 -18.25 38.27 13.93
C HIS A 339 -17.25 38.62 12.85
N ILE A 340 -16.03 38.08 13.00
CA ILE A 340 -14.95 38.28 12.05
C ILE A 340 -14.96 37.12 11.07
N MET A 341 -15.16 37.38 9.78
CA MET A 341 -15.10 36.32 8.78
C MET A 341 -13.64 35.96 8.49
N PRO A 342 -13.20 34.71 8.74
CA PRO A 342 -11.84 34.33 8.41
C PRO A 342 -11.66 34.18 6.90
N GLU A 343 -10.56 34.74 6.38
CA GLU A 343 -10.08 34.50 5.02
C GLU A 343 -9.75 33.01 4.77
N TYR A 344 -9.21 32.31 5.78
CA TYR A 344 -8.87 30.90 5.71
C TYR A 344 -9.54 30.13 6.85
N GLY A 345 -10.27 29.07 6.52
CA GLY A 345 -10.92 28.19 7.50
C GLY A 345 -9.94 27.31 8.27
N TYR A 346 -8.78 26.99 7.70
CA TYR A 346 -7.78 26.15 8.35
C TYR A 346 -6.37 26.71 8.21
N ILE A 347 -5.62 26.65 9.31
CA ILE A 347 -4.25 27.16 9.40
C ILE A 347 -3.43 26.14 10.16
N ALA A 348 -2.27 25.79 9.62
CA ALA A 348 -1.28 24.96 10.29
C ALA A 348 -0.06 25.78 10.64
N ILE A 349 0.43 25.66 11.88
CA ILE A 349 1.52 26.50 12.40
C ILE A 349 2.54 25.61 13.09
N SER A 350 3.83 25.90 12.85
CA SER A 350 4.93 25.26 13.56
C SER A 350 5.00 25.68 15.02
N LYS A 351 5.57 24.83 15.89
CA LYS A 351 5.73 25.17 17.31
C LYS A 351 6.56 26.45 17.57
N THR A 352 7.52 26.73 16.69
CA THR A 352 8.36 27.95 16.73
C THR A 352 7.66 29.17 16.12
N HIS A 353 6.49 28.99 15.49
CA HIS A 353 5.78 29.98 14.69
C HIS A 353 6.60 30.52 13.49
N GLU A 354 7.70 29.87 13.13
CA GLU A 354 8.55 30.27 12.00
C GLU A 354 7.92 29.91 10.65
N TYR A 355 7.15 28.82 10.63
CA TYR A 355 6.45 28.31 9.45
C TYR A 355 4.95 28.24 9.66
N TYR A 356 4.22 28.54 8.59
CA TYR A 356 2.77 28.35 8.52
C TYR A 356 2.29 27.88 7.14
N LEU A 357 1.07 27.34 7.14
CA LEU A 357 0.36 26.87 5.95
C LEU A 357 -1.13 27.19 6.10
N THR A 358 -1.79 27.61 5.03
CA THR A 358 -3.25 27.81 5.01
C THR A 358 -3.89 26.74 4.14
N LEU A 359 -4.88 26.01 4.66
CA LEU A 359 -5.51 24.90 3.93
C LEU A 359 -6.97 25.24 3.62
N SER A 360 -7.39 24.95 2.39
CA SER A 360 -8.81 24.88 2.05
C SER A 360 -9.42 23.58 2.55
N PHE A 361 -10.75 23.53 2.63
CA PHE A 361 -11.46 22.29 2.91
C PHE A 361 -11.17 21.20 1.86
N SER A 362 -11.06 21.57 0.58
CA SER A 362 -10.74 20.62 -0.50
C SER A 362 -9.33 20.02 -0.38
N GLN A 363 -8.35 20.80 0.09
CA GLN A 363 -6.99 20.29 0.36
C GLN A 363 -6.99 19.32 1.54
N LEU A 364 -7.80 19.57 2.58
CA LEU A 364 -7.93 18.66 3.72
C LEU A 364 -8.55 17.31 3.36
N LEU A 365 -9.43 17.25 2.37
CA LEU A 365 -10.00 15.98 1.88
C LEU A 365 -8.95 15.06 1.23
N MET A 366 -7.80 15.61 0.81
CA MET A 366 -6.68 14.82 0.27
C MET A 366 -5.77 14.25 1.37
N CYS A 367 -5.99 14.63 2.62
CA CYS A 367 -5.20 14.18 3.75
C CYS A 367 -5.69 12.84 4.30
N ARG A 368 -4.79 12.11 4.97
CA ARG A 368 -5.05 10.81 5.58
C ARG A 368 -4.69 10.84 7.07
N GLN A 369 -5.51 10.20 7.90
CA GLN A 369 -5.16 10.00 9.31
C GLN A 369 -4.12 8.89 9.46
N ILE A 370 -3.08 9.17 10.24
CA ILE A 370 -2.01 8.24 10.61
C ILE A 370 -1.77 8.33 12.13
N ASN A 371 -1.02 7.38 12.69
CA ASN A 371 -0.72 7.38 14.13
C ASN A 371 0.02 8.64 14.60
N MET A 372 0.75 9.33 13.71
CA MET A 372 1.49 10.56 13.99
C MET A 372 0.67 11.86 13.75
N GLY A 373 -0.62 11.75 13.39
CA GLY A 373 -1.50 12.88 13.09
C GLY A 373 -2.12 12.82 11.70
N THR A 374 -2.38 14.00 11.14
CA THR A 374 -2.93 14.13 9.78
C THR A 374 -1.80 14.27 8.77
N LEU A 375 -1.68 13.33 7.83
CA LEU A 375 -0.71 13.38 6.74
C LEU A 375 -1.35 14.04 5.51
N CYS A 376 -0.75 15.11 5.00
CA CYS A 376 -1.24 15.86 3.85
C CYS A 376 -0.16 15.98 2.76
N PRO A 377 -0.54 15.89 1.47
CA PRO A 377 0.36 16.29 0.38
C PRO A 377 0.73 17.77 0.48
N GLU A 378 2.00 18.09 0.27
CA GLU A 378 2.48 19.46 0.16
C GLU A 378 2.05 20.04 -1.20
N THR A 379 0.90 20.71 -1.23
CA THR A 379 0.36 21.35 -2.45
C THR A 379 0.84 22.79 -2.64
N GLN A 380 1.48 23.36 -1.63
CA GLN A 380 2.02 24.72 -1.64
C GLN A 380 3.23 24.79 -0.69
N PRO A 381 4.19 25.69 -0.96
CA PRO A 381 5.37 25.82 -0.12
C PRO A 381 5.01 26.33 1.28
N LEU A 382 5.77 25.89 2.29
CA LEU A 382 5.73 26.46 3.63
C LEU A 382 6.08 27.95 3.60
N ARG A 383 5.22 28.77 4.21
CA ARG A 383 5.43 30.21 4.28
C ARG A 383 6.16 30.58 5.56
N LEU A 384 7.11 31.52 5.45
CA LEU A 384 7.83 32.08 6.58
C LEU A 384 6.92 33.05 7.35
N GLY A 385 6.88 32.89 8.67
CA GLY A 385 6.09 33.72 9.59
C GLY A 385 6.51 35.20 9.64
N ALA A 386 7.58 35.61 8.96
CA ALA A 386 8.03 37.00 8.90
C ALA A 386 7.46 37.78 7.68
N SER A 387 7.06 37.08 6.61
CA SER A 387 6.53 37.70 5.38
C SER A 387 5.02 37.49 5.29
N GLU A 388 4.26 38.59 5.21
CA GLU A 388 2.80 38.61 4.95
C GLU A 388 1.99 37.59 5.77
N LEU A 389 1.87 37.85 7.08
CA LEU A 389 1.05 37.05 7.98
C LEU A 389 -0.45 37.32 7.78
N PRO A 390 -1.28 36.28 7.55
CA PRO A 390 -2.74 36.40 7.65
C PRO A 390 -3.15 36.91 9.05
N CYS A 391 -4.21 37.73 9.16
CA CYS A 391 -4.58 38.30 10.47
C CYS A 391 -4.95 37.21 11.51
N GLN A 392 -5.45 36.06 11.06
CA GLN A 392 -5.69 34.90 11.92
C GLN A 392 -4.42 34.42 12.62
N LEU A 393 -3.26 34.43 11.93
CA LEU A 393 -2.00 33.98 12.50
C LEU A 393 -1.42 34.97 13.52
N LEU A 394 -1.66 36.27 13.29
CA LEU A 394 -1.38 37.33 14.25
C LEU A 394 -2.23 37.18 15.52
N LEU A 395 -3.50 36.83 15.39
CA LEU A 395 -4.39 36.60 16.54
C LEU A 395 -3.96 35.39 17.38
N ILE A 396 -3.53 34.28 16.75
CA ILE A 396 -3.00 33.10 17.45
C ILE A 396 -1.72 33.44 18.24
N SER A 397 -0.77 34.12 17.60
CA SER A 397 0.55 34.45 18.18
C SER A 397 0.49 35.55 19.26
N CYS A 398 -0.45 36.49 19.17
CA CYS A 398 -0.65 37.57 20.14
C CYS A 398 -1.12 37.06 21.52
N SER A 399 -1.71 35.87 21.60
CA SER A 399 -2.14 35.27 22.88
C SER A 399 -1.01 35.10 23.92
N LYS A 400 0.27 35.07 23.51
CA LYS A 400 1.45 34.99 24.40
C LYS A 400 2.24 36.29 24.55
N LEU A 401 2.30 37.14 23.51
CA LEU A 401 3.08 38.40 23.53
C LEU A 401 2.29 39.62 24.06
N CYS A 402 0.96 39.58 23.99
CA CYS A 402 0.11 40.73 24.26
C CYS A 402 -0.21 40.95 25.75
N SER A 403 0.54 40.32 26.67
CA SER A 403 0.52 40.67 28.10
C SER A 403 1.11 42.05 28.39
N ASN A 404 1.99 42.55 27.51
CA ASN A 404 2.57 43.91 27.60
C ASN A 404 1.99 44.90 26.59
N ILE A 405 1.08 44.47 25.72
CA ILE A 405 0.36 45.34 24.79
C ILE A 405 -1.04 45.52 25.36
N LYS A 406 -1.16 46.40 26.37
CA LYS A 406 -2.42 46.73 27.06
C LYS A 406 -3.51 47.26 26.15
N HIS A 407 -3.19 47.54 24.89
CA HIS A 407 -4.15 47.73 23.84
C HIS A 407 -3.52 47.17 22.56
N VAL A 408 -4.01 46.05 22.05
CA VAL A 408 -4.32 46.03 20.62
C VAL A 408 -5.72 46.63 20.60
N PRO A 409 -5.84 47.97 20.58
CA PRO A 409 -7.17 48.52 20.43
C PRO A 409 -7.62 48.02 19.07
N PHE A 410 -8.89 47.64 18.96
CA PHE A 410 -9.63 47.92 17.74
C PHE A 410 -9.44 49.43 17.44
N LEU A 411 -8.33 49.79 16.80
CA LEU A 411 -8.04 51.14 16.33
C LEU A 411 -8.83 51.30 15.04
N LEU A 412 -10.13 51.49 15.23
CA LEU A 412 -11.10 52.06 14.32
C LEU A 412 -12.42 51.93 15.06
N LEU A 413 -12.87 52.99 15.75
CA LEU A 413 -14.29 53.17 16.08
C LEU A 413 -14.61 54.55 16.71
N ASN A 414 -13.85 55.61 16.39
CA ASN A 414 -14.29 56.97 16.78
C ASN A 414 -15.17 57.66 15.73
N ASN A 415 -15.30 57.13 14.51
CA ASN A 415 -16.24 57.66 13.51
C ASN A 415 -16.71 56.52 12.59
N ILE A 416 -17.84 55.89 12.91
CA ILE A 416 -18.51 54.96 12.00
C ILE A 416 -19.93 55.47 11.75
N ILE A 417 -20.17 55.94 10.53
CA ILE A 417 -21.51 56.13 9.97
C ILE A 417 -21.97 54.74 9.52
N ILE A 418 -22.99 54.20 10.19
CA ILE A 418 -23.59 52.91 9.89
C ILE A 418 -24.41 53.06 8.61
N ASN A 419 -23.93 52.52 7.48
CA ASN A 419 -24.76 52.28 6.30
C ASN A 419 -24.52 50.85 5.79
N ASN A 420 -25.56 50.02 5.92
CA ASN A 420 -25.84 48.69 5.38
C ASN A 420 -24.70 47.65 5.17
N GLN A 421 -24.80 46.59 5.98
CA GLN A 421 -24.54 45.16 5.74
C GLN A 421 -23.12 44.60 5.58
N SER A 422 -22.06 45.40 5.40
CA SER A 422 -20.68 44.88 5.58
C SER A 422 -19.68 46.02 5.85
N MET A 423 -18.71 45.80 6.75
CA MET A 423 -17.64 46.76 7.03
C MET A 423 -16.26 46.17 6.80
N LEU A 424 -15.35 46.98 6.27
CA LEU A 424 -13.92 46.69 6.16
C LEU A 424 -13.17 47.22 7.40
N VAL A 425 -12.70 46.33 8.26
CA VAL A 425 -11.88 46.63 9.45
C VAL A 425 -10.42 46.37 9.13
N SER A 426 -9.50 47.24 9.56
CA SER A 426 -8.07 47.05 9.31
C SER A 426 -7.34 46.49 10.54
N CYS A 427 -6.67 45.32 10.48
CA CYS A 427 -5.69 44.95 11.52
C CYS A 427 -4.45 45.84 11.34
N LEU A 428 -4.08 46.59 12.39
CA LEU A 428 -2.83 47.34 12.47
C LEU A 428 -1.90 46.61 13.44
N VAL A 429 -0.78 46.09 12.94
CA VAL A 429 0.28 45.55 13.79
C VAL A 429 1.23 46.68 14.14
N PRO A 430 1.42 47.03 15.42
CA PRO A 430 2.42 48.01 15.80
C PRO A 430 3.79 47.33 15.81
N ASP A 431 4.47 47.33 14.68
CA ASP A 431 5.92 47.13 14.65
C ASP A 431 6.60 48.48 14.42
N LYS A 432 7.70 48.77 15.14
CA LYS A 432 8.33 50.10 15.22
C LYS A 432 8.90 50.60 13.88
N THR A 433 8.78 49.84 12.80
CA THR A 433 9.36 50.16 11.49
C THR A 433 8.41 49.98 10.30
N ILE A 434 7.26 49.29 10.41
CA ILE A 434 6.34 49.09 9.27
C ILE A 434 4.88 49.04 9.74
N THR A 435 4.09 50.04 9.35
CA THR A 435 2.62 50.04 9.55
C THR A 435 1.96 49.25 8.41
N ARG A 436 1.57 47.99 8.64
CA ARG A 436 0.76 47.21 7.68
C ARG A 436 -0.74 47.43 7.94
N LYS A 437 -1.51 47.77 6.91
CA LYS A 437 -2.98 47.79 6.92
C LYS A 437 -3.50 46.48 6.33
N ILE A 438 -4.21 45.66 7.12
CA ILE A 438 -4.79 44.39 6.65
C ILE A 438 -6.32 44.52 6.66
N GLN A 439 -6.99 44.42 5.51
CA GLN A 439 -8.46 44.49 5.42
C GLN A 439 -9.15 43.21 5.91
N ILE A 440 -10.20 43.36 6.71
CA ILE A 440 -11.04 42.30 7.27
C ILE A 440 -12.51 42.65 7.02
N THR A 441 -13.31 41.69 6.61
CA THR A 441 -14.76 41.86 6.51
C THR A 441 -15.42 41.53 7.85
N VAL A 442 -16.11 42.52 8.42
CA VAL A 442 -16.95 42.35 9.62
C VAL A 442 -18.41 42.46 9.20
N ILE A 443 -19.20 41.46 9.59
CA ILE A 443 -20.64 41.44 9.40
C ILE A 443 -21.29 41.85 10.73
N ILE A 444 -22.14 42.87 10.69
CA ILE A 444 -22.84 43.42 11.85
C ILE A 444 -24.32 43.07 11.74
N GLN A 445 -24.86 42.40 12.75
CA GLN A 445 -26.30 42.18 12.89
C GLN A 445 -26.82 42.98 14.08
N ARG A 446 -27.86 43.78 13.84
CA ARG A 446 -28.55 44.55 14.87
C ARG A 446 -29.49 43.63 15.64
N VAL A 447 -29.45 43.68 16.96
CA VAL A 447 -30.46 43.04 17.80
C VAL A 447 -31.81 43.69 17.46
N LYS A 448 -32.75 42.90 16.95
CA LYS A 448 -34.16 43.24 17.09
C LYS A 448 -34.57 42.66 18.42
N ASP A 449 -34.94 43.54 19.34
CA ASP A 449 -35.53 43.15 20.62
C ASP A 449 -36.71 42.21 20.36
N VAL A 450 -36.74 41.08 21.08
CA VAL A 450 -37.86 40.12 21.12
C VAL A 450 -38.80 40.52 22.24
#